data_AF-A0A4S8PY21-F1
#
_entry.id   AF-A0A4S8PY21-F1
#
_cell.length_a   1.000
_cell.length_b   1.000
_cell.length_c   1.000
_cell.angle_alpha   90.00
_cell.angle_beta   90.00
_cell.angle_gamma   90.00
#
_symmetry.space_group_name_H-M   'P 1'
#
loop_
_entity.id
_entity.type
_entity.pdbx_description
1 polymer ?
#
loop_
_entity_poly.entity_id
_entity_poly.type
_entity_poly.pdbx_seq_one_letter_code
_entity_poly.pdbx_strand_id
1 'polypeptide(L)'
;MSLSVEKLLANPDLHEAIRDQSRALLQVNEETPRLAAVFGTQQRWLLGHLAMGLYFSEVARGNPDPVILMARYLEQVKTLDISSVNTADAFIKEMLVYGIALNGQTSDRRNRPFVPAPQTIAATRRWVLIHLATLDRLDGGRRSELLETDDRYLARLHPQIATRAMSSSPLRTPTQTWSLFTWLNNGGIVMDWMMLGIEQADAELERVPTRVRSVPELAETFRLSRTHLTRKLREAEAIGSVGWEGSRGRSTLWVSRAFLHEYHTTQAVKLAVVDAACEAVGLC
;
A
#
# COMPACT_ATOMS: atom_id res chain seq x y z
N MET A 1 21.55 10.19 5.27
CA MET A 1 20.54 10.35 6.34
C MET A 1 19.18 10.28 5.69
N SER A 2 18.42 9.25 5.99
CA SER A 2 17.06 9.12 5.49
C SER A 2 16.13 10.27 5.91
N LEU A 3 15.12 10.54 5.08
CA LEU A 3 14.07 11.52 5.31
C LEU A 3 13.19 11.07 6.47
N SER A 4 13.14 11.87 7.54
CA SER A 4 12.25 11.63 8.65
C SER A 4 10.81 12.02 8.31
N VAL A 5 9.84 11.48 9.07
CA VAL A 5 8.42 11.81 8.89
C VAL A 5 8.17 13.31 9.06
N GLU A 6 8.83 13.94 10.03
CA GLU A 6 8.72 15.37 10.29
C GLU A 6 9.23 16.21 9.11
N LYS A 7 10.36 15.81 8.51
CA LYS A 7 10.91 16.48 7.33
C LYS A 7 9.98 16.35 6.12
N LEU A 8 9.38 15.18 5.93
CA LEU A 8 8.42 14.95 4.86
C LEU A 8 7.16 15.80 5.07
N LEU A 9 6.60 15.81 6.28
CA LEU A 9 5.42 16.62 6.63
C LEU A 9 5.66 18.13 6.53
N ALA A 10 6.90 18.59 6.76
CA ALA A 10 7.29 19.99 6.60
C ALA A 10 7.58 20.38 5.14
N ASN A 11 7.63 19.43 4.20
CA ASN A 11 7.91 19.72 2.80
C ASN A 11 6.66 20.33 2.13
N PRO A 12 6.75 21.55 1.56
CA PRO A 12 5.60 22.22 0.95
C PRO A 12 5.01 21.44 -0.24
N ASP A 13 5.82 20.63 -0.93
CA ASP A 13 5.42 19.87 -2.11
C ASP A 13 4.83 18.49 -1.74
N LEU A 14 4.79 18.12 -0.45
CA LEU A 14 4.32 16.80 0.00
C LEU A 14 2.91 16.50 -0.52
N HIS A 15 1.99 17.46 -0.44
CA HIS A 15 0.61 17.25 -0.86
C HIS A 15 0.53 16.91 -2.35
N GLU A 16 1.24 17.64 -3.20
CA GLU A 16 1.26 17.38 -4.64
C GLU A 16 1.97 16.05 -4.97
N ALA A 17 3.10 15.78 -4.33
CA ALA A 17 3.83 14.54 -4.53
C ALA A 17 3.00 13.30 -4.14
N ILE A 18 2.24 13.38 -3.05
CA ILE A 18 1.29 12.35 -2.64
C ILE A 18 0.13 12.26 -3.63
N ARG A 19 -0.40 13.36 -4.16
CA ARG A 19 -1.46 13.32 -5.18
C ARG A 19 -1.01 12.58 -6.45
N ASP A 20 0.21 12.84 -6.91
CA ASP A 20 0.79 12.12 -8.04
C ASP A 20 1.03 10.64 -7.72
N GLN A 21 1.46 10.33 -6.48
CA GLN A 21 1.54 8.96 -5.97
C GLN A 21 0.18 8.25 -6.02
N SER A 22 -0.87 8.88 -5.48
CA SER A 22 -2.24 8.35 -5.47
C SER A 22 -2.73 8.12 -6.89
N ARG A 23 -2.52 9.07 -7.82
CA ARG A 23 -2.88 8.91 -9.23
C ARG A 23 -2.22 7.67 -9.85
N ALA A 24 -0.93 7.49 -9.63
CA ALA A 24 -0.20 6.34 -10.16
C ALA A 24 -0.68 5.01 -9.56
N LEU A 25 -1.00 4.97 -8.27
CA LEU A 25 -1.55 3.79 -7.60
C LEU A 25 -2.96 3.45 -8.10
N LEU A 26 -3.81 4.46 -8.33
CA LEU A 26 -5.14 4.29 -8.90
C LEU A 26 -5.06 3.72 -10.33
N GLN A 27 -4.14 4.21 -11.15
CA GLN A 27 -3.90 3.69 -12.49
C GLN A 27 -3.50 2.19 -12.46
N VAL A 28 -2.60 1.80 -11.56
CA VAL A 28 -2.23 0.38 -11.38
C VAL A 28 -3.44 -0.47 -10.99
N ASN A 29 -4.32 0.05 -10.13
CA ASN A 29 -5.56 -0.61 -9.74
C ASN A 29 -6.54 -0.77 -10.92
N GLU A 30 -6.63 0.22 -11.81
CA GLU A 30 -7.46 0.13 -13.03
C GLU A 30 -6.92 -0.91 -14.02
N GLU A 31 -5.60 -0.97 -14.21
CA GLU A 31 -4.93 -1.91 -15.11
C GLU A 31 -4.98 -3.35 -14.58
N THR A 32 -4.85 -3.54 -13.26
CA THR A 32 -4.72 -4.87 -12.64
C THR A 32 -5.61 -5.07 -11.40
N PRO A 33 -6.94 -4.91 -11.50
CA PRO A 33 -7.84 -4.82 -10.35
C PRO A 33 -7.86 -6.08 -9.46
N ARG A 34 -7.67 -7.27 -10.04
CA ARG A 34 -7.58 -8.52 -9.25
C ARG A 34 -6.33 -8.57 -8.39
N LEU A 35 -5.20 -8.07 -8.91
CA LEU A 35 -3.94 -8.05 -8.19
C LEU A 35 -3.93 -6.94 -7.14
N ALA A 36 -4.49 -5.77 -7.46
CA ALA A 36 -4.67 -4.69 -6.49
C ALA A 36 -5.59 -5.11 -5.33
N ALA A 37 -6.65 -5.89 -5.60
CA ALA A 37 -7.55 -6.42 -4.57
C ALA A 37 -6.86 -7.33 -3.55
N VAL A 38 -5.71 -7.95 -3.90
CA VAL A 38 -4.89 -8.70 -2.93
C VAL A 38 -4.47 -7.79 -1.78
N PHE A 39 -4.10 -6.56 -2.08
CA PHE A 39 -3.68 -5.54 -1.13
C PHE A 39 -4.85 -4.73 -0.56
N GLY A 40 -6.09 -5.22 -0.76
CA GLY A 40 -7.31 -4.49 -0.44
C GLY A 40 -7.54 -4.25 1.05
N THR A 41 -6.95 -5.04 1.95
CA THR A 41 -7.02 -4.82 3.39
C THR A 41 -5.63 -4.76 4.01
N GLN A 42 -5.51 -4.12 5.17
CA GLN A 42 -4.21 -3.99 5.85
C GLN A 42 -3.56 -5.34 6.14
N GLN A 43 -4.34 -6.31 6.63
CA GLN A 43 -3.84 -7.65 6.91
C GLN A 43 -3.30 -8.33 5.64
N ARG A 44 -4.05 -8.28 4.53
CA ARG A 44 -3.61 -8.91 3.28
C ARG A 44 -2.43 -8.18 2.66
N TRP A 45 -2.35 -6.85 2.83
CA TRP A 45 -1.18 -6.06 2.45
C TRP A 45 0.08 -6.55 3.17
N LEU A 46 0.00 -6.75 4.50
CA LEU A 46 1.10 -7.31 5.28
C LEU A 46 1.46 -8.74 4.81
N LEU A 47 0.48 -9.63 4.67
CA LEU A 47 0.71 -11.01 4.20
C LEU A 47 1.41 -11.05 2.82
N GLY A 48 0.96 -10.23 1.87
CA GLY A 48 1.57 -10.10 0.55
C GLY A 48 3.01 -9.58 0.60
N HIS A 49 3.26 -8.50 1.34
CA HIS A 49 4.62 -7.95 1.49
C HIS A 49 5.58 -8.89 2.24
N LEU A 50 5.09 -9.68 3.21
CA LEU A 50 5.89 -10.72 3.83
C LEU A 50 6.32 -11.78 2.81
N ALA A 51 5.39 -12.28 2.01
CA ALA A 51 5.70 -13.26 0.97
C ALA A 51 6.72 -12.71 -0.04
N MET A 52 6.51 -11.49 -0.54
CA MET A 52 7.46 -10.84 -1.46
C MET A 52 8.83 -10.62 -0.81
N GLY A 53 8.88 -10.20 0.45
CA GLY A 53 10.13 -10.02 1.21
C GLY A 53 10.91 -11.33 1.36
N LEU A 54 10.22 -12.45 1.63
CA LEU A 54 10.86 -13.78 1.68
C LEU A 54 11.39 -14.20 0.31
N TYR A 55 10.61 -14.03 -0.76
CA TYR A 55 11.04 -14.36 -2.11
C TYR A 55 12.27 -13.55 -2.55
N PHE A 56 12.22 -12.23 -2.42
CA PHE A 56 13.33 -11.36 -2.80
C PHE A 56 14.57 -11.57 -1.93
N SER A 57 14.42 -12.02 -0.69
CA SER A 57 15.56 -12.42 0.15
C SER A 57 16.30 -13.64 -0.43
N GLU A 58 15.58 -14.61 -1.02
CA GLU A 58 16.20 -15.74 -1.71
C GLU A 58 16.90 -15.29 -3.00
N VAL A 59 16.26 -14.39 -3.77
CA VAL A 59 16.86 -13.79 -4.98
C VAL A 59 18.15 -13.03 -4.63
N ALA A 60 18.14 -12.21 -3.58
CA ALA A 60 19.30 -11.44 -3.15
C ALA A 60 20.47 -12.31 -2.66
N ARG A 61 20.19 -13.53 -2.17
CA ARG A 61 21.21 -14.53 -1.82
C ARG A 61 21.82 -15.24 -3.03
N GLY A 62 21.30 -15.00 -4.24
CA GLY A 62 21.74 -15.67 -5.46
C GLY A 62 21.27 -17.12 -5.56
N ASN A 63 20.16 -17.48 -4.89
CA ASN A 63 19.56 -18.81 -5.03
C ASN A 63 19.10 -19.01 -6.49
N PRO A 64 19.56 -20.05 -7.21
CA PRO A 64 19.19 -20.27 -8.62
C PRO A 64 17.70 -20.56 -8.80
N ASP A 65 17.06 -21.15 -7.79
CA ASP A 65 15.63 -21.51 -7.78
C ASP A 65 14.95 -20.91 -6.53
N PRO A 66 14.74 -19.58 -6.49
CA PRO A 66 14.23 -18.91 -5.31
C PRO A 66 12.77 -19.32 -5.04
N VAL A 67 12.52 -19.87 -3.86
CA VAL A 67 11.19 -20.32 -3.43
C VAL A 67 10.86 -19.89 -2.02
N ILE A 68 9.56 -19.69 -1.75
CA ILE A 68 9.06 -19.49 -0.39
C ILE A 68 8.58 -20.83 0.14
N LEU A 69 9.15 -21.29 1.26
CA LEU A 69 8.66 -22.46 1.96
C LEU A 69 7.43 -22.08 2.80
N MET A 70 6.32 -22.83 2.64
CA MET A 70 5.07 -22.55 3.36
C MET A 70 5.29 -22.53 4.88
N ALA A 71 6.04 -23.48 5.43
CA ALA A 71 6.33 -23.54 6.86
C ALA A 71 7.02 -22.27 7.37
N ARG A 72 8.05 -21.78 6.66
CA ARG A 72 8.77 -20.54 7.00
C ARG A 72 7.87 -19.31 6.90
N TYR A 73 7.01 -19.25 5.89
CA TYR A 73 6.04 -18.15 5.76
C TYR A 73 5.07 -18.12 6.93
N LEU A 74 4.46 -19.27 7.29
CA LEU A 74 3.51 -19.36 8.39
C LEU A 74 4.15 -19.09 9.76
N GLU A 75 5.40 -19.54 9.96
CA GLU A 75 6.19 -19.22 11.16
C GLU A 75 6.41 -17.71 11.30
N GLN A 76 6.78 -17.03 10.21
CA GLN A 76 6.97 -15.58 10.21
C GLN A 76 5.65 -14.83 10.44
N VAL A 77 4.55 -15.27 9.83
CA VAL A 77 3.21 -14.71 10.10
C VAL A 77 2.87 -14.76 11.58
N LYS A 78 3.11 -15.91 12.23
CA LYS A 78 2.87 -16.09 13.66
C LYS A 78 3.79 -15.22 14.51
N THR A 79 5.08 -15.20 14.19
CA THR A 79 6.09 -14.42 14.92
C THR A 79 5.81 -12.92 14.86
N LEU A 80 5.38 -12.44 13.69
CA LEU A 80 5.05 -11.05 13.44
C LEU A 80 3.60 -10.70 13.83
N ASP A 81 2.81 -11.63 14.36
CA ASP A 81 1.39 -11.45 14.74
C ASP A 81 0.57 -10.71 13.66
N ILE A 82 0.66 -11.17 12.41
CA ILE A 82 -0.08 -10.56 11.28
C ILE A 82 -1.51 -11.10 11.20
N SER A 83 -1.65 -12.41 11.37
CA SER A 83 -2.91 -13.14 11.34
C SER A 83 -2.75 -14.52 11.98
N SER A 84 -3.85 -15.25 12.13
CA SER A 84 -3.76 -16.68 12.42
C SER A 84 -3.05 -17.44 11.29
N VAL A 85 -2.45 -18.59 11.61
CA VAL A 85 -1.83 -19.49 10.63
C VAL A 85 -2.86 -19.99 9.61
N ASN A 86 -4.09 -20.29 10.03
CA ASN A 86 -5.16 -20.73 9.14
C ASN A 86 -5.56 -19.65 8.14
N THR A 87 -5.61 -18.39 8.58
CA THR A 87 -5.88 -17.23 7.71
C THR A 87 -4.78 -17.07 6.67
N ALA A 88 -3.52 -17.20 7.06
CA ALA A 88 -2.38 -17.09 6.14
C ALA A 88 -2.29 -18.25 5.14
N ASP A 89 -2.57 -19.49 5.58
CA ASP A 89 -2.66 -20.65 4.70
C ASP A 89 -3.79 -20.48 3.67
N ALA A 90 -4.97 -20.04 4.12
CA ALA A 90 -6.10 -19.74 3.23
C ALA A 90 -5.74 -18.63 2.22
N PHE A 91 -5.06 -17.57 2.67
CA PHE A 91 -4.58 -16.50 1.80
C PHE A 91 -3.66 -17.02 0.68
N ILE A 92 -2.64 -17.83 1.00
CA ILE A 92 -1.74 -18.35 -0.04
C ILE A 92 -2.47 -19.32 -0.99
N LYS A 93 -3.37 -20.16 -0.48
CA LYS A 93 -4.21 -21.03 -1.33
C LYS A 93 -5.05 -20.19 -2.31
N GLU A 94 -5.64 -19.10 -1.85
CA GLU A 94 -6.35 -18.15 -2.68
C GLU A 94 -5.42 -17.54 -3.75
N MET A 95 -4.19 -17.13 -3.37
CA MET A 95 -3.20 -16.59 -4.32
C MET A 95 -2.82 -17.60 -5.40
N LEU A 96 -2.70 -18.89 -5.05
CA LEU A 96 -2.46 -19.98 -6.00
C LEU A 96 -3.63 -20.19 -6.95
N VAL A 97 -4.87 -20.18 -6.44
CA VAL A 97 -6.10 -20.34 -7.25
C VAL A 97 -6.23 -19.21 -8.27
N TYR A 98 -5.91 -17.97 -7.89
CA TYR A 98 -6.00 -16.82 -8.79
C TYR A 98 -4.75 -16.59 -9.64
N GLY A 99 -3.75 -17.46 -9.56
CA GLY A 99 -2.50 -17.35 -10.32
C GLY A 99 -1.64 -16.16 -9.93
N ILE A 100 -1.86 -15.56 -8.75
CA ILE A 100 -1.04 -14.49 -8.17
C ILE A 100 0.24 -15.07 -7.55
N ALA A 101 0.15 -16.31 -7.07
CA ALA A 101 1.27 -17.16 -6.73
C ALA A 101 1.22 -18.43 -7.59
N LEU A 102 2.35 -19.10 -7.75
CA LEU A 102 2.50 -20.38 -8.43
C LEU A 102 3.13 -21.39 -7.48
N ASN A 103 2.87 -22.68 -7.71
CA ASN A 103 3.59 -23.73 -6.99
C ASN A 103 5.07 -23.66 -7.36
N GLY A 104 5.93 -23.62 -6.34
CA GLY A 104 7.38 -23.68 -6.52
C GLY A 104 7.84 -25.12 -6.75
N GLN A 105 9.11 -25.28 -7.12
CA GLN A 105 9.76 -26.58 -7.17
C GLN A 105 10.81 -26.69 -6.07
N THR A 106 10.89 -27.85 -5.44
CA THR A 106 11.94 -28.19 -4.49
C THR A 106 12.12 -29.70 -4.49
N SER A 107 13.30 -30.17 -4.07
CA SER A 107 13.61 -31.61 -3.99
C SER A 107 12.68 -32.35 -3.02
N ASP A 108 12.25 -31.69 -1.94
CA ASP A 108 11.30 -32.24 -0.97
C ASP A 108 9.87 -31.68 -1.15
N ARG A 109 9.03 -32.42 -1.87
CA ARG A 109 7.63 -32.06 -2.15
C ARG A 109 6.77 -31.84 -0.89
N ARG A 110 7.20 -32.30 0.29
CA ARG A 110 6.48 -32.07 1.55
C ARG A 110 6.51 -30.60 1.98
N ASN A 111 7.50 -29.85 1.53
CA ASN A 111 7.69 -28.45 1.91
C ASN A 111 6.74 -27.47 1.20
N ARG A 112 5.96 -27.95 0.21
CA ARG A 112 4.93 -27.19 -0.53
C ARG A 112 5.38 -25.75 -0.86
N PRO A 113 6.50 -25.59 -1.58
CA PRO A 113 7.01 -24.27 -1.90
C PRO A 113 6.03 -23.53 -2.83
N PHE A 114 6.08 -22.20 -2.78
CA PHE A 114 5.40 -21.34 -3.73
C PHE A 114 6.29 -20.16 -4.13
N VAL A 115 5.98 -19.56 -5.26
CA VAL A 115 6.65 -18.37 -5.79
C VAL A 115 5.61 -17.33 -6.19
N PRO A 116 5.90 -16.02 -6.09
CA PRO A 116 5.07 -15.01 -6.73
C PRO A 116 5.02 -15.25 -8.23
N ALA A 117 3.87 -15.05 -8.86
CA ALA A 117 3.77 -15.08 -10.31
C ALA A 117 4.52 -13.88 -10.94
N PRO A 118 4.97 -13.97 -12.21
CA PRO A 118 5.70 -12.87 -12.86
C PRO A 118 5.00 -11.52 -12.80
N GLN A 119 3.67 -11.48 -12.98
CA GLN A 119 2.88 -10.26 -12.87
C GLN A 119 2.85 -9.68 -11.44
N THR A 120 2.97 -10.53 -10.42
CA THR A 120 3.05 -10.10 -9.01
C THR A 120 4.40 -9.46 -8.70
N ILE A 121 5.48 -10.01 -9.27
CA ILE A 121 6.82 -9.41 -9.21
C ILE A 121 6.80 -8.04 -9.90
N ALA A 122 6.24 -7.96 -11.11
CA ALA A 122 6.13 -6.71 -11.87
C ALA A 122 5.32 -5.63 -11.14
N ALA A 123 4.18 -6.00 -10.54
CA ALA A 123 3.38 -5.06 -9.76
C ALA A 123 4.10 -4.60 -8.49
N THR A 124 4.84 -5.49 -7.83
CA THR A 124 5.66 -5.12 -6.67
C THR A 124 6.74 -4.12 -7.06
N ARG A 125 7.41 -4.35 -8.21
CA ARG A 125 8.36 -3.39 -8.77
C ARG A 125 7.70 -2.04 -9.04
N ARG A 126 6.53 -2.03 -9.69
CA ARG A 126 5.80 -0.79 -9.99
C ARG A 126 5.41 -0.03 -8.73
N TRP A 127 4.95 -0.74 -7.69
CA TRP A 127 4.65 -0.14 -6.39
C TRP A 127 5.89 0.53 -5.78
N VAL A 128 7.05 -0.13 -5.82
CA VAL A 128 8.32 0.46 -5.33
C VAL A 128 8.69 1.70 -6.15
N LEU A 129 8.68 1.61 -7.49
CA LEU A 129 9.00 2.73 -8.38
C LEU A 129 8.12 3.96 -8.12
N ILE A 130 6.82 3.77 -7.86
CA ILE A 130 5.91 4.88 -7.52
C ILE A 130 6.38 5.61 -6.26
N HIS A 131 6.76 4.88 -5.20
CA HIS A 131 7.24 5.50 -3.95
C HIS A 131 8.62 6.13 -4.11
N LEU A 132 9.50 5.53 -4.93
CA LEU A 132 10.81 6.13 -5.24
C LEU A 132 10.64 7.43 -6.03
N ALA A 133 9.76 7.46 -7.03
CA ALA A 133 9.48 8.68 -7.78
C ALA A 133 8.91 9.80 -6.89
N THR A 134 8.07 9.45 -5.89
CA THR A 134 7.60 10.41 -4.88
C THR A 134 8.75 10.95 -4.04
N LEU A 135 9.68 10.10 -3.57
CA LEU A 135 10.86 10.54 -2.82
C LEU A 135 11.76 11.43 -3.68
N ASP A 136 12.08 10.98 -4.90
CA ASP A 136 12.92 11.70 -5.86
C ASP A 136 12.35 13.08 -6.20
N ARG A 137 11.02 13.23 -6.27
CA ARG A 137 10.38 14.55 -6.41
C ARG A 137 10.61 15.44 -5.20
N LEU A 138 10.57 14.88 -3.99
CA LEU A 138 10.65 15.64 -2.75
C LEU A 138 12.07 16.07 -2.37
N ASP A 139 13.09 15.33 -2.81
CA ASP A 139 14.49 15.59 -2.47
C ASP A 139 15.45 15.72 -3.66
N GLY A 140 14.97 15.61 -4.89
CA GLY A 140 15.78 15.70 -6.10
C GLY A 140 16.62 14.45 -6.39
N GLY A 141 16.32 13.32 -5.75
CA GLY A 141 17.01 12.05 -5.94
C GLY A 141 16.79 11.40 -7.31
N ARG A 142 17.45 10.26 -7.53
CA ARG A 142 17.36 9.46 -8.77
C ARG A 142 17.20 7.96 -8.49
N ARG A 143 16.59 7.62 -7.35
CA ARG A 143 16.45 6.23 -6.88
C ARG A 143 15.62 5.39 -7.86
N SER A 144 14.57 6.00 -8.43
CA SER A 144 13.71 5.36 -9.44
C SER A 144 14.49 5.00 -10.71
N GLU A 145 15.28 5.93 -11.26
CA GLU A 145 16.15 5.69 -12.43
C GLU A 145 17.15 4.55 -12.17
N LEU A 146 17.80 4.54 -11.00
CA LEU A 146 18.76 3.50 -10.60
C LEU A 146 18.10 2.12 -10.46
N LEU A 147 16.90 2.06 -9.90
CA LEU A 147 16.14 0.81 -9.83
C LEU A 147 15.75 0.32 -11.23
N GLU A 148 15.43 1.21 -12.15
CA GLU A 148 15.12 0.87 -13.55
C GLU A 148 16.33 0.33 -14.31
N THR A 149 17.54 0.82 -14.02
CA THR A 149 18.77 0.36 -14.68
C THR A 149 19.36 -0.90 -14.09
N ASP A 150 19.08 -1.23 -12.82
CA ASP A 150 19.59 -2.45 -12.17
C ASP A 150 18.53 -3.16 -11.31
N ASP A 151 17.96 -4.22 -11.88
CA ASP A 151 16.93 -5.06 -11.26
C ASP A 151 17.37 -5.71 -9.94
N ARG A 152 18.68 -5.82 -9.69
CA ARG A 152 19.21 -6.40 -8.44
C ARG A 152 18.88 -5.52 -7.24
N TYR A 153 18.62 -4.23 -7.43
CA TYR A 153 18.18 -3.37 -6.34
C TYR A 153 16.85 -3.82 -5.76
N LEU A 154 15.89 -4.26 -6.58
CA LEU A 154 14.58 -4.67 -6.08
C LEU A 154 14.69 -5.82 -5.08
N ALA A 155 15.54 -6.82 -5.39
CA ALA A 155 15.76 -7.98 -4.55
C ALA A 155 16.38 -7.62 -3.18
N ARG A 156 17.24 -6.60 -3.14
CA ARG A 156 17.87 -6.12 -1.90
C ARG A 156 16.94 -5.16 -1.13
N LEU A 157 16.21 -4.31 -1.86
CA LEU A 157 15.39 -3.22 -1.32
C LEU A 157 14.09 -3.74 -0.70
N HIS A 158 13.34 -4.61 -1.40
CA HIS A 158 12.01 -5.00 -0.94
C HIS A 158 12.01 -5.72 0.41
N PRO A 159 12.96 -6.63 0.73
CA PRO A 159 13.06 -7.22 2.06
C PRO A 159 13.28 -6.19 3.18
N GLN A 160 14.04 -5.12 2.90
CA GLN A 160 14.26 -4.02 3.85
C GLN A 160 12.97 -3.23 4.08
N ILE A 161 12.23 -2.90 3.00
CA ILE A 161 10.91 -2.26 3.09
C ILE A 161 9.96 -3.13 3.92
N ALA A 162 9.82 -4.42 3.58
CA ALA A 162 8.91 -5.33 4.26
C ALA A 162 9.23 -5.45 5.75
N THR A 163 10.50 -5.65 6.12
CA THR A 163 10.93 -5.76 7.53
C THR A 163 10.61 -4.50 8.33
N ARG A 164 10.89 -3.33 7.75
CA ARG A 164 10.62 -2.04 8.41
C ARG A 164 9.12 -1.77 8.52
N ALA A 165 8.34 -2.06 7.48
CA ALA A 165 6.89 -1.94 7.52
C ALA A 165 6.27 -2.86 8.59
N MET A 166 6.78 -4.09 8.71
CA MET A 166 6.37 -5.09 9.71
C MET A 166 6.75 -4.71 11.15
N SER A 167 7.62 -3.74 11.34
CA SER A 167 8.04 -3.23 12.65
C SER A 167 7.48 -1.84 12.96
N SER A 168 6.83 -1.20 11.99
CA SER A 168 6.27 0.14 12.11
C SER A 168 4.84 0.08 12.65
N SER A 169 4.66 0.47 13.91
CA SER A 169 3.32 0.51 14.54
C SER A 169 2.30 1.33 13.74
N PRO A 170 2.61 2.54 13.22
CA PRO A 170 1.66 3.31 12.41
C PRO A 170 1.24 2.62 11.10
N LEU A 171 2.13 1.81 10.50
CA LEU A 171 1.78 1.07 9.29
C LEU A 171 1.01 -0.21 9.59
N ARG A 172 1.29 -0.88 10.70
CA ARG A 172 0.61 -2.13 11.07
C ARG A 172 -0.79 -1.89 11.61
N THR A 173 -0.93 -0.89 12.47
CA THR A 173 -2.15 -0.63 13.23
C THR A 173 -2.52 0.85 13.07
N PRO A 174 -2.95 1.25 11.87
CA PRO A 174 -3.39 2.63 11.66
C PRO A 174 -4.60 2.95 12.54
N THR A 175 -4.63 4.16 13.06
CA THR A 175 -5.61 4.63 14.03
C THR A 175 -6.75 5.42 13.38
N GLN A 176 -7.67 5.96 14.18
CA GLN A 176 -8.63 7.00 13.78
C GLN A 176 -9.41 6.70 12.49
N THR A 177 -9.48 7.65 11.55
CA THR A 177 -10.30 7.53 10.34
C THR A 177 -9.74 6.46 9.41
N TRP A 178 -8.41 6.39 9.30
CA TRP A 178 -7.73 5.41 8.48
C TRP A 178 -8.12 3.97 8.88
N SER A 179 -8.28 3.72 10.19
CA SER A 179 -8.75 2.43 10.70
C SER A 179 -10.14 2.03 10.20
N LEU A 180 -11.02 2.98 9.86
CA LEU A 180 -12.34 2.66 9.31
C LEU A 180 -12.24 2.06 7.90
N PHE A 181 -11.25 2.52 7.13
CA PHE A 181 -11.01 2.12 5.76
C PHE A 181 -10.09 0.91 5.64
N THR A 182 -9.26 0.57 6.62
CA THR A 182 -8.39 -0.63 6.55
C THR A 182 -9.14 -1.96 6.46
N TRP A 183 -10.39 -1.97 6.92
CA TRP A 183 -11.31 -3.11 6.83
C TRP A 183 -12.20 -3.11 5.59
N LEU A 184 -12.17 -2.03 4.81
CA LEU A 184 -12.82 -1.97 3.50
C LEU A 184 -11.88 -2.65 2.50
N ASN A 185 -12.37 -3.63 1.75
CA ASN A 185 -11.62 -4.11 0.59
C ASN A 185 -11.34 -2.91 -0.33
N ASN A 186 -10.08 -2.64 -0.59
CA ASN A 186 -9.54 -1.48 -1.31
C ASN A 186 -9.74 -0.14 -0.57
N GLY A 187 -9.72 -0.13 0.77
CA GLY A 187 -9.83 1.11 1.53
C GLY A 187 -8.74 2.13 1.27
N GLY A 188 -7.50 1.67 1.03
CA GLY A 188 -6.40 2.52 0.59
C GLY A 188 -6.72 3.25 -0.72
N ILE A 189 -7.23 2.52 -1.71
CA ILE A 189 -7.64 3.07 -3.02
C ILE A 189 -8.78 4.09 -2.88
N VAL A 190 -9.76 3.83 -2.01
CA VAL A 190 -10.83 4.80 -1.73
C VAL A 190 -10.27 6.09 -1.13
N MET A 191 -9.31 5.99 -0.21
CA MET A 191 -8.63 7.16 0.35
C MET A 191 -7.79 7.88 -0.71
N ASP A 192 -6.97 7.16 -1.48
CA ASP A 192 -6.17 7.72 -2.58
C ASP A 192 -7.05 8.52 -3.56
N TRP A 193 -8.25 8.02 -3.85
CA TRP A 193 -9.20 8.73 -4.71
C TRP A 193 -9.80 9.98 -4.07
N MET A 194 -10.21 9.92 -2.80
CA MET A 194 -10.70 11.12 -2.08
C MET A 194 -9.63 12.22 -2.08
N MET A 195 -8.38 11.85 -1.85
CA MET A 195 -7.24 12.77 -1.74
C MET A 195 -6.81 13.29 -3.11
N LEU A 196 -6.91 12.48 -4.17
CA LEU A 196 -6.76 12.93 -5.56
C LEU A 196 -7.84 13.97 -5.95
N GLY A 197 -8.96 14.00 -5.25
CA GLY A 197 -9.99 15.01 -5.41
C GLY A 197 -9.64 16.42 -4.88
N ILE A 198 -8.56 16.59 -4.10
CA ILE A 198 -8.23 17.86 -3.42
C ILE A 198 -7.21 18.67 -4.22
N GLU A 199 -7.63 19.63 -5.04
CA GLU A 199 -6.72 20.38 -5.93
C GLU A 199 -5.67 21.23 -5.20
N GLN A 200 -6.12 21.99 -4.20
CA GLN A 200 -5.29 22.76 -3.30
C GLN A 200 -5.81 22.55 -1.89
N ALA A 201 -4.94 22.10 -1.00
CA ALA A 201 -5.22 22.08 0.42
C ALA A 201 -5.02 23.49 0.98
N ASP A 202 -6.08 24.30 0.97
CA ASP A 202 -6.08 25.57 1.70
C ASP A 202 -5.84 25.28 3.19
N ALA A 203 -4.80 25.90 3.76
CA ALA A 203 -4.39 25.70 5.15
C ALA A 203 -5.39 26.27 6.18
N GLU A 204 -6.42 27.01 5.75
CA GLU A 204 -7.43 27.60 6.64
C GLU A 204 -8.77 26.84 6.65
N LEU A 205 -9.05 25.99 5.66
CA LEU A 205 -10.31 25.25 5.59
C LEU A 205 -10.38 24.03 6.52
N GLU A 206 -11.24 24.06 7.55
CA GLU A 206 -11.50 22.87 8.39
C GLU A 206 -12.15 21.71 7.61
N ARG A 207 -12.93 22.04 6.56
CA ARG A 207 -13.56 21.10 5.65
C ARG A 207 -13.00 21.33 4.25
N VAL A 208 -12.18 20.41 3.78
CA VAL A 208 -11.50 20.50 2.49
C VAL A 208 -12.38 19.82 1.43
N PRO A 209 -12.95 20.57 0.47
CA PRO A 209 -13.77 20.00 -0.58
C PRO A 209 -12.94 19.12 -1.51
N THR A 210 -13.56 18.06 -2.01
CA THR A 210 -12.97 17.16 -3.00
C THR A 210 -13.75 17.22 -4.32
N ARG A 211 -13.17 16.74 -5.42
CA ARG A 211 -13.89 16.57 -6.70
C ARG A 211 -14.90 15.41 -6.71
N VAL A 212 -15.02 14.67 -5.62
CA VAL A 212 -15.96 13.55 -5.48
C VAL A 212 -17.39 14.08 -5.40
N ARG A 213 -18.25 13.69 -6.35
CA ARG A 213 -19.66 14.11 -6.37
C ARG A 213 -20.66 12.97 -6.15
N SER A 214 -20.25 11.71 -6.33
CA SER A 214 -21.17 10.56 -6.34
C SER A 214 -20.54 9.33 -5.69
N VAL A 215 -21.13 8.86 -4.58
CA VAL A 215 -20.74 7.59 -3.92
C VAL A 215 -21.13 6.36 -4.75
N PRO A 216 -22.29 6.32 -5.45
CA PRO A 216 -22.59 5.23 -6.37
C PRO A 216 -21.57 5.07 -7.49
N GLU A 217 -21.15 6.18 -8.10
CA GLU A 217 -20.10 6.18 -9.14
C GLU A 217 -18.79 5.67 -8.57
N LEU A 218 -18.39 6.14 -7.38
CA LEU A 218 -17.22 5.65 -6.67
C LEU A 218 -17.23 4.12 -6.48
N ALA A 219 -18.37 3.57 -6.04
CA ALA A 219 -18.50 2.14 -5.85
C ALA A 219 -18.37 1.36 -7.16
N GLU A 220 -18.89 1.90 -8.26
CA GLU A 220 -18.81 1.30 -9.58
C GLU A 220 -17.37 1.30 -10.12
N THR A 221 -16.70 2.46 -10.09
CA THR A 221 -15.31 2.64 -10.55
C THR A 221 -14.37 1.64 -9.88
N PHE A 222 -14.48 1.46 -8.56
CA PHE A 222 -13.59 0.55 -7.81
C PHE A 222 -14.20 -0.84 -7.55
N ARG A 223 -15.33 -1.17 -8.18
CA ARG A 223 -16.05 -2.45 -8.04
C ARG A 223 -16.30 -2.84 -6.58
N LEU A 224 -16.64 -1.84 -5.77
CA LEU A 224 -16.92 -1.99 -4.35
C LEU A 224 -18.40 -2.28 -4.11
N SER A 225 -18.68 -3.01 -3.03
CA SER A 225 -20.04 -3.10 -2.53
C SER A 225 -20.53 -1.71 -2.12
N ARG A 226 -21.54 -1.18 -2.82
CA ARG A 226 -22.21 0.09 -2.50
C ARG A 226 -22.66 0.15 -1.05
N THR A 227 -23.23 -0.95 -0.54
CA THR A 227 -23.68 -1.07 0.85
C THR A 227 -22.51 -0.94 1.82
N HIS A 228 -21.40 -1.63 1.54
CA HIS A 228 -20.22 -1.59 2.40
C HIS A 228 -19.56 -0.20 2.40
N LEU A 229 -19.37 0.39 1.21
CA LEU A 229 -18.80 1.72 1.07
C LEU A 229 -19.66 2.79 1.77
N THR A 230 -20.98 2.76 1.55
CA THR A 230 -21.92 3.70 2.20
C THR A 230 -21.86 3.57 3.71
N ARG A 231 -21.80 2.34 4.25
CA ARG A 231 -21.66 2.10 5.68
C ARG A 231 -20.38 2.73 6.23
N LYS A 232 -19.24 2.54 5.55
CA LYS A 232 -17.96 3.11 5.98
C LYS A 232 -17.92 4.64 5.91
N LEU A 233 -18.50 5.23 4.86
CA LEU A 233 -18.61 6.69 4.77
C LEU A 233 -19.53 7.27 5.85
N ARG A 234 -20.59 6.56 6.27
CA ARG A 234 -21.42 6.96 7.41
C ARG A 234 -20.67 6.89 8.75
N GLU A 235 -19.85 5.85 8.94
CA GLU A 235 -18.99 5.74 10.13
C GLU A 235 -17.98 6.90 10.17
N ALA A 236 -17.35 7.23 9.04
CA ALA A 236 -16.42 8.34 8.93
C ALA A 236 -17.11 9.71 9.10
N GLU A 237 -18.34 9.86 8.61
CA GLU A 237 -19.15 11.08 8.81
C GLU A 237 -19.54 11.25 10.29
N ALA A 238 -19.89 10.16 10.98
CA ALA A 238 -20.27 10.21 12.40
C ALA A 238 -19.15 10.70 13.32
N ILE A 239 -17.88 10.49 12.93
CA ILE A 239 -16.71 11.02 13.64
C ILE A 239 -16.18 12.34 13.06
N GLY A 240 -16.90 12.93 12.09
CA GLY A 240 -16.57 14.23 11.50
C GLY A 240 -15.45 14.21 10.46
N SER A 241 -14.96 13.04 10.05
CA SER A 241 -13.81 12.94 9.15
C SER A 241 -14.15 13.23 7.69
N VAL A 242 -15.40 12.99 7.29
CA VAL A 242 -15.92 13.29 5.96
C VAL A 242 -17.34 13.84 6.06
N GLY A 243 -17.81 14.47 4.99
CA GLY A 243 -19.22 14.80 4.87
C GLY A 243 -19.56 15.37 3.50
N TRP A 244 -20.74 15.96 3.38
CA TRP A 244 -21.26 16.48 2.12
C TRP A 244 -21.63 17.95 2.23
N GLU A 245 -21.42 18.72 1.16
CA GLU A 245 -21.87 20.12 1.08
C GLU A 245 -23.39 20.24 0.93
N GLY A 246 -24.03 19.21 0.39
CA GLY A 246 -25.48 19.15 0.22
C GLY A 246 -26.03 17.76 0.47
N SER A 247 -26.74 17.20 -0.51
CA SER A 247 -27.32 15.86 -0.39
C SER A 247 -26.26 14.79 -0.14
N ARG A 248 -26.40 14.05 0.96
CA ARG A 248 -25.52 12.93 1.32
C ARG A 248 -25.37 11.94 0.15
N GLY A 249 -24.13 11.66 -0.22
CA GLY A 249 -23.76 10.70 -1.27
C GLY A 249 -24.00 11.15 -2.70
N ARG A 250 -24.57 12.34 -2.91
CA ARG A 250 -24.96 12.91 -4.22
C ARG A 250 -24.57 14.38 -4.40
N SER A 251 -23.61 14.85 -3.61
CA SER A 251 -23.04 16.19 -3.69
C SER A 251 -21.56 16.12 -3.38
N THR A 252 -20.88 17.26 -3.43
CA THR A 252 -19.46 17.39 -3.06
C THR A 252 -19.18 16.70 -1.74
N LEU A 253 -18.30 15.70 -1.77
CA LEU A 253 -17.70 15.18 -0.56
C LEU A 253 -16.60 16.15 -0.12
N TRP A 254 -16.56 16.46 1.17
CA TRP A 254 -15.41 17.11 1.81
C TRP A 254 -14.76 16.13 2.80
N VAL A 255 -13.47 16.29 3.04
CA VAL A 255 -12.73 15.64 4.12
C VAL A 255 -12.35 16.67 5.18
N SER A 256 -12.28 16.27 6.44
CA SER A 256 -11.77 17.16 7.48
C SER A 256 -10.27 17.42 7.32
N ARG A 257 -9.79 18.57 7.78
CA ARG A 257 -8.36 18.88 7.91
C ARG A 257 -7.61 17.80 8.70
N ALA A 258 -8.20 17.35 9.81
CA ALA A 258 -7.62 16.31 10.65
C ALA A 258 -7.41 15.00 9.86
N PHE A 259 -8.41 14.59 9.06
CA PHE A 259 -8.29 13.39 8.24
C PHE A 259 -7.29 13.55 7.08
N LEU A 260 -7.22 14.73 6.47
CA LEU A 260 -6.20 15.02 5.47
C LEU A 260 -4.79 14.92 6.06
N HIS A 261 -4.57 15.50 7.23
CA HIS A 261 -3.30 15.41 7.95
C HIS A 261 -2.96 13.97 8.37
N GLU A 262 -3.96 13.20 8.84
CA GLU A 262 -3.83 11.77 9.14
C GLU A 262 -3.38 10.97 7.91
N TYR A 263 -3.96 11.27 6.74
CA TYR A 263 -3.59 10.64 5.47
C TYR A 263 -2.16 11.01 5.07
N HIS A 264 -1.78 12.29 5.11
CA HIS A 264 -0.42 12.75 4.84
C HIS A 264 0.61 12.12 5.79
N THR A 265 0.30 12.05 7.07
CA THR A 265 1.16 11.41 8.08
C THR A 265 1.40 9.94 7.73
N THR A 266 0.34 9.20 7.39
CA THR A 266 0.47 7.79 7.02
C THR A 266 1.31 7.59 5.76
N GLN A 267 1.14 8.46 4.77
CA GLN A 267 1.95 8.45 3.54
C GLN A 267 3.42 8.82 3.83
N ALA A 268 3.67 9.82 4.66
CA ALA A 268 5.01 10.21 5.08
C ALA A 268 5.72 9.07 5.83
N VAL A 269 5.03 8.33 6.71
CA VAL A 269 5.59 7.14 7.36
C VAL A 269 5.98 6.07 6.34
N LYS A 270 5.15 5.81 5.32
CA LYS A 270 5.50 4.85 4.24
C LYS A 270 6.74 5.31 3.49
N LEU A 271 6.79 6.58 3.10
CA LEU A 271 7.93 7.16 2.37
C LEU A 271 9.22 7.11 3.19
N ALA A 272 9.18 7.47 4.48
CA ALA A 272 10.33 7.37 5.38
C ALA A 272 10.84 5.92 5.52
N VAL A 273 9.93 4.94 5.58
CA VAL A 273 10.28 3.51 5.60
C VAL A 273 10.98 3.08 4.30
N VAL A 274 10.48 3.53 3.16
CA VAL A 274 11.07 3.24 1.84
C VAL A 274 12.44 3.90 1.72
N ASP A 275 12.59 5.16 2.11
CA ASP A 275 13.86 5.88 2.03
C ASP A 275 14.93 5.30 2.96
N ALA A 276 14.56 4.94 4.20
CA ALA A 276 15.46 4.23 5.11
C ALA A 276 15.86 2.83 4.61
N ALA A 277 15.01 2.18 3.79
CA ALA A 277 15.36 0.94 3.11
C ALA A 277 16.32 1.19 1.93
N CYS A 278 16.16 2.29 1.22
CA CYS A 278 17.04 2.73 0.14
C CYS A 278 18.47 3.02 0.66
N GLU A 279 18.58 3.79 1.74
CA GLU A 279 19.87 4.06 2.43
C GLU A 279 20.56 2.75 2.85
N ALA A 280 19.81 1.78 3.38
CA ALA A 280 20.35 0.50 3.83
C ALA A 280 20.93 -0.37 2.70
N VAL A 281 20.50 -0.17 1.44
CA VAL A 281 20.99 -0.92 0.28
C VAL A 281 21.91 -0.11 -0.62
N GLY A 282 22.19 1.15 -0.28
CA GLY A 282 23.02 2.06 -1.06
C GLY A 282 22.33 2.59 -2.32
N LEU A 283 21.01 2.70 -2.31
CA LEU A 283 20.21 3.31 -3.38
C LEU A 283 19.90 4.76 -2.98
N CYS A 284 20.80 5.71 -3.23
CA CYS A 284 20.63 7.12 -2.86
C CYS A 284 20.70 8.01 -4.10
#